data_AF-A0A5N5DMF1-F1
#
_entry.id   AF-A0A5N5DMF1-F1
#
_cell.length_a   1.000
_cell.length_b   1.000
_cell.length_c   1.000
_cell.angle_alpha   90.00
_cell.angle_beta   90.00
_cell.angle_gamma   90.00
#
_symmetry.space_group_name_H-M   'P 1'
#
loop_
_entity.id
_entity.type
_entity.pdbx_description
1 polymer ?
#
loop_
_entity_poly.entity_id
_entity_poly.type
_entity_poly.pdbx_seq_one_letter_code
_entity_poly.pdbx_strand_id
1 'polypeptide(L)'
;MSYSTPHSIPEVNVIRVDFSFDSLKAAFTGKDAVISLLGHHAFDAQKTVIEAAIAAGVKRFIPSEFGVDTSNSEVVSQVPFVVGKKQVVDYLRSREDAISWTAVLTGIFFDWGLWQGWLGFDLGKKKVKLWDGGETPFATTEIDVIGKTLVALLSRGDAYQQSANTYVHVAGHVTTQLEIWKTLEEVTGEKFEVYTEVDATSHGKRVKQEIADGEWANALDLLKVVTFDKNQKLGIFPKYWNDLLGLPKPDMEQTIREVIEGKRKFIVSESY
;
A
#
# COMPACT_ATOMS: atom_id res chain seq x y z
N MET A 1 -12.77 21.30 -12.24
CA MET A 1 -11.89 20.11 -12.34
C MET A 1 -12.71 18.98 -12.92
N SER A 2 -12.43 18.56 -14.15
CA SER A 2 -13.04 17.39 -14.77
C SER A 2 -12.19 16.18 -14.42
N TYR A 3 -12.66 15.33 -13.50
CA TYR A 3 -12.07 14.01 -13.31
C TYR A 3 -12.24 13.24 -14.62
N SER A 4 -11.14 12.94 -15.30
CA SER A 4 -11.15 11.98 -16.40
C SER A 4 -11.72 10.68 -15.85
N THR A 5 -12.79 10.22 -16.48
CA THR A 5 -13.44 8.98 -16.07
C THR A 5 -12.43 7.86 -16.34
N PRO A 6 -12.10 6.99 -15.37
CA PRO A 6 -11.49 5.72 -15.72
C PRO A 6 -12.41 5.07 -16.75
N HIS A 7 -11.82 4.45 -17.78
CA HIS A 7 -12.58 3.78 -18.84
C HIS A 7 -13.72 2.98 -18.20
N SER A 8 -14.96 3.19 -18.66
CA SER A 8 -16.12 2.51 -18.10
C SER A 8 -15.89 1.01 -18.16
N ILE A 9 -15.63 0.38 -17.01
CA ILE A 9 -15.65 -1.08 -16.91
C ILE A 9 -17.14 -1.44 -17.00
N PRO A 10 -17.61 -2.12 -18.07
CA PRO A 10 -19.05 -2.22 -18.38
C PRO A 10 -19.91 -2.81 -17.26
N GLU A 11 -19.28 -3.56 -16.35
CA GLU A 11 -19.92 -4.25 -15.22
C GLU A 11 -19.82 -3.48 -13.90
N VAL A 12 -19.15 -2.31 -13.88
CA VAL A 12 -18.96 -1.49 -12.68
C VAL A 12 -19.96 -0.34 -12.68
N ASN A 13 -20.87 -0.36 -11.70
CA ASN A 13 -21.76 0.77 -11.46
C ASN A 13 -20.99 1.92 -10.77
N VAL A 14 -20.88 3.06 -11.45
CA VAL A 14 -20.18 4.25 -10.94
C VAL A 14 -21.19 5.19 -10.27
N ILE A 15 -21.08 5.33 -8.95
CA ILE A 15 -21.90 6.27 -8.17
C ILE A 15 -21.02 7.46 -7.78
N ARG A 16 -21.45 8.68 -8.15
CA ARG A 16 -20.78 9.92 -7.74
C ARG A 16 -21.43 10.46 -6.46
N VAL A 17 -20.61 10.81 -5.48
CA VAL A 17 -21.03 11.36 -4.19
C VAL A 17 -20.19 12.57 -3.83
N ASP A 18 -20.72 13.44 -2.99
CA ASP A 18 -20.05 14.64 -2.47
C ASP A 18 -19.35 14.38 -1.11
N PHE A 19 -19.31 13.13 -0.67
CA PHE A 19 -18.79 12.69 0.64
C PHE A 19 -19.57 13.22 1.86
N SER A 20 -20.76 13.80 1.68
CA SER A 20 -21.69 13.99 2.79
C SER A 20 -22.19 12.65 3.33
N PHE A 21 -22.59 12.63 4.61
CA PHE A 21 -23.11 11.42 5.26
C PHE A 21 -24.29 10.80 4.48
N ASP A 22 -25.25 11.61 4.05
CA ASP A 22 -26.44 11.12 3.36
C ASP A 22 -26.14 10.56 1.96
N SER A 23 -25.23 11.21 1.20
CA SER A 23 -24.86 10.72 -0.12
C SER A 23 -24.08 9.40 -0.04
N LEU A 24 -23.19 9.27 0.95
CA LEU A 24 -22.45 8.04 1.23
C LEU A 24 -23.38 6.91 1.69
N LYS A 25 -24.28 7.19 2.65
CA LYS A 25 -25.24 6.20 3.16
C LYS A 25 -26.14 5.68 2.04
N ALA A 26 -26.64 6.57 1.18
CA ALA A 26 -27.44 6.18 0.02
C ALA A 26 -26.66 5.28 -0.94
N ALA A 27 -25.38 5.60 -1.21
CA ALA A 27 -24.52 4.78 -2.07
C ALA A 27 -24.19 3.40 -1.48
N PHE A 28 -24.07 3.30 -0.15
CA PHE A 28 -23.73 2.07 0.55
C PHE A 28 -24.94 1.18 0.87
N THR A 29 -26.16 1.70 0.77
CA THR A 29 -27.38 0.94 1.07
C THR A 29 -27.49 -0.29 0.15
N GLY A 30 -27.65 -1.47 0.76
CA GLY A 30 -27.72 -2.75 0.05
C GLY A 30 -26.35 -3.31 -0.39
N LYS A 31 -25.24 -2.76 0.11
CA LYS A 31 -23.88 -3.32 -0.09
C LYS A 31 -23.44 -4.10 1.14
N ASP A 32 -22.80 -5.25 0.92
CA ASP A 32 -22.28 -6.07 2.02
C ASP A 32 -20.94 -5.56 2.56
N ALA A 33 -20.11 -4.95 1.72
CA ALA A 33 -18.79 -4.47 2.08
C ALA A 33 -18.45 -3.13 1.44
N VAL A 34 -17.58 -2.36 2.10
CA VAL A 34 -17.00 -1.12 1.58
C VAL A 34 -15.48 -1.24 1.66
N ILE A 35 -14.80 -0.96 0.53
CA ILE A 35 -13.34 -0.87 0.44
C ILE A 35 -12.97 0.59 0.21
N SER A 36 -12.24 1.17 1.14
CA SER A 36 -11.74 2.54 1.05
C SER A 36 -10.37 2.55 0.35
N LEU A 37 -10.29 3.24 -0.79
CA LEU A 37 -9.05 3.52 -1.52
C LEU A 37 -8.69 5.02 -1.44
N LEU A 38 -9.18 5.72 -0.43
CA LEU A 38 -8.96 7.16 -0.25
C LEU A 38 -7.48 7.46 0.03
N GLY A 39 -6.97 8.50 -0.61
CA GLY A 39 -5.62 9.00 -0.39
C GLY A 39 -5.45 9.69 0.97
N HIS A 40 -4.21 9.98 1.32
CA HIS A 40 -3.82 10.53 2.62
C HIS A 40 -4.45 11.91 2.95
N HIS A 41 -4.87 12.69 1.96
CA HIS A 41 -5.56 13.98 2.18
C HIS A 41 -7.00 13.84 2.68
N ALA A 42 -7.57 12.62 2.70
CA ALA A 42 -8.98 12.38 3.01
C ALA A 42 -9.18 11.61 4.33
N PHE A 43 -8.21 11.63 5.25
CA PHE A 43 -8.36 10.98 6.55
C PHE A 43 -9.55 11.51 7.35
N ASP A 44 -9.79 12.83 7.33
CA ASP A 44 -10.91 13.46 8.02
C ASP A 44 -12.27 12.96 7.50
N ALA A 45 -12.35 12.61 6.21
CA ALA A 45 -13.56 12.07 5.60
C ALA A 45 -13.81 10.61 5.98
N GLN A 46 -12.78 9.84 6.36
CA GLN A 46 -12.93 8.40 6.60
C GLN A 46 -13.89 8.09 7.77
N LYS A 47 -13.91 8.93 8.80
CA LYS A 47 -14.89 8.76 9.89
C LYS A 47 -16.33 8.86 9.39
N THR A 48 -16.63 9.87 8.56
CA THR A 48 -17.95 10.03 7.93
C THR A 48 -18.29 8.84 7.04
N VAL A 49 -17.33 8.34 6.28
CA VAL A 49 -17.49 7.15 5.42
C VAL A 49 -17.83 5.91 6.25
N ILE A 50 -17.15 5.70 7.39
CA ILE A 50 -17.42 4.57 8.29
C ILE A 50 -18.81 4.68 8.91
N GLU A 51 -19.18 5.85 9.43
CA GLU A 51 -20.52 6.04 10.02
C GLU A 51 -21.64 5.88 8.99
N ALA A 52 -21.43 6.35 7.77
CA ALA A 52 -22.38 6.12 6.68
C ALA A 52 -22.50 4.64 6.31
N ALA A 53 -21.39 3.89 6.31
CA ALA A 53 -21.38 2.45 6.06
C ALA A 53 -22.13 1.69 7.17
N ILE A 54 -21.90 2.03 8.45
CA ILE A 54 -22.64 1.49 9.60
C ILE A 54 -24.14 1.78 9.44
N ALA A 55 -24.51 3.03 9.17
CA ALA A 55 -25.91 3.44 9.02
C ALA A 55 -26.62 2.81 7.80
N ALA A 56 -25.86 2.36 6.80
CA ALA A 56 -26.36 1.64 5.64
C ALA A 56 -26.45 0.11 5.85
N GLY A 57 -25.98 -0.40 6.99
CA GLY A 57 -25.99 -1.83 7.32
C GLY A 57 -24.88 -2.64 6.64
N VAL A 58 -23.78 -1.99 6.25
CA VAL A 58 -22.60 -2.67 5.69
C VAL A 58 -22.00 -3.62 6.73
N LYS A 59 -21.61 -4.82 6.31
CA LYS A 59 -21.11 -5.88 7.21
C LYS A 59 -19.59 -5.81 7.42
N ARG A 60 -18.83 -5.48 6.37
CA ARG A 60 -17.37 -5.43 6.36
C ARG A 60 -16.84 -4.11 5.82
N PHE A 61 -15.95 -3.46 6.56
CA PHE A 61 -15.19 -2.30 6.11
C PHE A 61 -13.71 -2.65 5.92
N ILE A 62 -13.13 -2.28 4.78
CA ILE A 62 -11.70 -2.42 4.51
C ILE A 62 -11.12 -1.00 4.37
N PRO A 63 -10.39 -0.48 5.38
CA PRO A 63 -9.84 0.87 5.34
C PRO A 63 -8.65 0.99 4.36
N SER A 64 -8.29 2.24 4.03
CA SER A 64 -7.18 2.56 3.12
C SER A 64 -5.81 2.36 3.79
N GLU A 65 -5.38 1.10 3.88
CA GLU A 65 -4.14 0.67 4.57
C GLU A 65 -3.00 0.40 3.57
N PHE A 66 -3.13 -0.64 2.73
CA PHE A 66 -2.32 -1.01 1.55
C PHE A 66 -0.87 -0.48 1.53
N GLY A 67 -0.09 -0.74 2.59
CA GLY A 67 1.25 -0.19 2.73
C GLY A 67 2.05 -0.82 3.87
N VAL A 68 2.86 0.01 4.53
CA VAL A 68 3.67 -0.34 5.72
C VAL A 68 2.81 -0.77 6.90
N ASP A 69 3.37 -1.56 7.83
CA ASP A 69 2.63 -2.14 8.95
C ASP A 69 2.21 -1.10 10.02
N THR A 70 1.02 -0.51 9.86
CA THR A 70 0.47 0.43 10.85
C THR A 70 0.03 -0.24 12.15
N SER A 71 -0.03 -1.58 12.20
CA SER A 71 -0.27 -2.30 13.45
C SER A 71 0.95 -2.30 14.37
N ASN A 72 2.14 -2.12 13.79
CA ASN A 72 3.40 -2.00 14.51
C ASN A 72 3.63 -0.55 14.99
N SER A 73 3.65 -0.34 16.30
CA SER A 73 3.87 0.99 16.89
C SER A 73 5.23 1.59 16.53
N GLU A 74 6.25 0.76 16.28
CA GLU A 74 7.56 1.24 15.86
C GLU A 74 7.48 1.88 14.46
N VAL A 75 6.83 1.23 13.50
CA VAL A 75 6.57 1.78 12.16
C VAL A 75 5.83 3.11 12.26
N VAL A 76 4.76 3.18 13.05
CA VAL A 76 3.97 4.41 13.23
C VAL A 76 4.81 5.53 13.82
N SER A 77 5.72 5.23 14.75
CA SER A 77 6.63 6.22 15.34
C SER A 77 7.69 6.75 14.36
N GLN A 78 8.05 5.96 13.34
CA GLN A 78 9.02 6.36 12.33
C GLN A 78 8.39 7.23 11.24
N VAL A 79 7.08 7.11 10.99
CA VAL A 79 6.38 7.75 9.86
C VAL A 79 5.16 8.56 10.35
N PRO A 80 5.33 9.79 10.87
CA PRO A 80 4.26 10.50 11.59
C PRO A 80 2.95 10.70 10.82
N PHE A 81 3.00 10.82 9.49
CA PHE A 81 1.79 11.01 8.67
C PHE A 81 0.96 9.73 8.46
N VAL A 82 1.44 8.54 8.87
CA VAL A 82 0.60 7.32 8.90
C VAL A 82 -0.21 7.19 10.19
N VAL A 83 -0.04 8.09 11.16
CA VAL A 83 -0.85 8.11 12.39
C VAL A 83 -2.35 8.20 12.08
N GLY A 84 -2.73 8.97 11.05
CA GLY A 84 -4.14 9.06 10.61
C GLY A 84 -4.72 7.72 10.20
N LYS A 85 -3.93 6.85 9.55
CA LYS A 85 -4.33 5.48 9.20
C LYS A 85 -4.60 4.63 10.45
N LYS A 86 -3.67 4.67 11.41
CA LYS A 86 -3.84 3.98 12.70
C LYS A 86 -5.08 4.46 13.46
N GLN A 87 -5.36 5.77 13.46
CA GLN A 87 -6.55 6.34 14.07
C GLN A 87 -7.85 5.84 13.43
N VAL A 88 -7.87 5.64 12.10
CA VAL A 88 -9.02 5.04 11.40
C VAL A 88 -9.25 3.60 11.87
N VAL A 89 -8.20 2.78 11.99
CA VAL A 89 -8.35 1.41 12.50
C VAL A 89 -8.77 1.39 13.97
N ASP A 90 -8.24 2.29 14.81
CA ASP A 90 -8.66 2.41 16.20
C ASP A 90 -10.12 2.85 16.32
N TYR A 91 -10.59 3.70 15.40
CA TYR A 91 -12.00 4.02 15.30
C TYR A 91 -12.84 2.80 14.95
N LEU A 92 -12.44 2.01 13.93
CA LEU A 92 -13.14 0.76 13.56
C LEU A 92 -13.18 -0.24 14.71
N ARG A 93 -12.09 -0.39 15.46
CA ARG A 93 -12.05 -1.19 16.70
C ARG A 93 -13.09 -0.77 17.71
N SER A 94 -13.31 0.54 17.87
CA SER A 94 -14.34 1.07 18.77
C SER A 94 -15.78 0.84 18.29
N ARG A 95 -15.96 0.33 17.07
CA ARG A 95 -17.26 0.10 16.40
C ARG A 95 -17.45 -1.37 16.00
N GLU A 96 -16.68 -2.30 16.56
CA GLU A 96 -16.77 -3.73 16.23
C GLU A 96 -18.12 -4.37 16.58
N ASP A 97 -18.89 -3.74 17.47
CA ASP A 97 -20.28 -4.08 17.78
C ASP A 97 -21.26 -3.75 16.64
N ALA A 98 -20.87 -2.83 15.74
CA ALA A 98 -21.70 -2.32 14.66
C ALA A 98 -21.22 -2.73 13.26
N ILE A 99 -19.91 -2.90 13.05
CA ILE A 99 -19.33 -3.27 11.76
C ILE A 99 -18.02 -4.04 11.96
N SER A 100 -17.80 -5.08 11.15
CA SER A 100 -16.51 -5.77 11.14
C SER A 100 -15.51 -5.08 10.22
N TRP A 101 -14.21 -5.20 10.48
CA TRP A 101 -13.17 -4.58 9.67
C TRP A 101 -12.02 -5.52 9.28
N THR A 102 -11.30 -5.22 8.21
CA THR A 102 -10.06 -5.91 7.83
C THR A 102 -9.05 -4.92 7.27
N ALA A 103 -7.93 -4.71 7.97
CA ALA A 103 -6.86 -3.83 7.51
C ALA A 103 -5.83 -4.62 6.70
N VAL A 104 -5.69 -4.34 5.41
CA VAL A 104 -4.78 -5.09 4.52
C VAL A 104 -3.44 -4.36 4.39
N LEU A 105 -2.36 -5.03 4.77
CA LEU A 105 -0.99 -4.53 4.73
C LEU A 105 -0.20 -5.30 3.67
N THR A 106 0.40 -4.58 2.73
CA THR A 106 0.92 -5.15 1.47
C THR A 106 2.40 -4.87 1.27
N GLY A 107 2.99 -4.06 2.15
CA GLY A 107 4.28 -3.44 1.90
C GLY A 107 4.18 -2.48 0.72
N ILE A 108 5.30 -2.25 0.06
CA ILE A 108 5.38 -1.36 -1.09
C ILE A 108 4.79 -2.05 -2.33
N PHE A 109 4.12 -1.29 -3.20
CA PHE A 109 3.62 -1.84 -4.46
C PHE A 109 4.79 -2.14 -5.40
N PHE A 110 5.02 -3.41 -5.73
CA PHE A 110 6.25 -3.85 -6.40
C PHE A 110 6.37 -3.27 -7.80
N ASP A 111 5.39 -3.56 -8.64
CA ASP A 111 5.34 -3.16 -10.03
C ASP A 111 5.25 -1.64 -10.21
N TRP A 112 4.39 -0.96 -9.43
CA TRP A 112 4.32 0.50 -9.42
C TRP A 112 5.59 1.15 -8.87
N GLY A 113 6.18 0.58 -7.82
CA GLY A 113 7.39 1.10 -7.18
C GLY A 113 8.62 0.95 -8.07
N LEU A 114 8.68 -0.07 -8.92
CA LEU A 114 9.66 -0.19 -10.00
C LEU A 114 9.42 0.86 -11.07
N TRP A 115 8.18 0.98 -11.56
CA TRP A 115 7.82 1.91 -12.64
C TRP A 115 8.09 3.38 -12.27
N GLN A 116 7.77 3.79 -11.04
CA GLN A 116 8.05 5.15 -10.54
C GLN A 116 9.48 5.36 -10.02
N GLY A 117 10.29 4.30 -9.92
CA GLY A 117 11.61 4.35 -9.30
C GLY A 117 11.61 4.54 -7.78
N TRP A 118 10.46 4.35 -7.12
CA TRP A 118 10.33 4.42 -5.66
C TRP A 118 11.26 3.42 -4.96
N LEU A 119 11.42 2.23 -5.55
CA LEU A 119 12.31 1.16 -5.06
C LEU A 119 13.80 1.45 -5.27
N GLY A 120 14.16 2.63 -5.78
CA GLY A 120 15.53 3.07 -5.99
C GLY A 120 16.06 2.85 -7.40
N PHE A 121 15.23 2.41 -8.35
CA PHE A 121 15.63 2.10 -9.72
C PHE A 121 15.11 3.14 -10.70
N ASP A 122 15.99 3.99 -11.23
CA ASP A 122 15.67 4.82 -12.39
C ASP A 122 15.91 3.98 -13.66
N LEU A 123 14.86 3.30 -14.13
CA LEU A 123 14.93 2.40 -15.29
C LEU A 123 15.35 3.13 -16.57
N GLY A 124 14.93 4.39 -16.75
CA GLY A 124 15.27 5.19 -17.92
C GLY A 124 16.73 5.59 -17.98
N LYS A 125 17.34 5.88 -16.83
CA LYS A 125 18.77 6.24 -16.71
C LYS A 125 19.68 5.07 -16.34
N LYS A 126 19.13 3.88 -16.10
CA LYS A 126 19.84 2.67 -15.65
C LYS A 126 20.65 2.92 -14.38
N LYS A 127 20.01 3.59 -13.41
CA LYS A 127 20.63 4.08 -12.19
C LYS A 127 20.00 3.47 -10.94
N VAL A 128 20.83 3.05 -10.00
CA VAL A 128 20.41 2.45 -8.72
C VAL A 128 20.78 3.33 -7.54
N LYS A 129 19.80 3.60 -6.68
CA LYS A 129 19.98 4.16 -5.34
C LYS A 129 19.76 3.05 -4.31
N LEU A 130 20.84 2.66 -3.63
CA LEU A 130 20.81 1.63 -2.61
C LEU A 130 20.69 2.25 -1.21
N TRP A 131 19.81 1.69 -0.39
CA TRP A 131 19.67 2.04 1.01
C TRP A 131 20.38 0.98 1.84
N ASP A 132 21.32 1.40 2.69
CA ASP A 132 22.09 0.51 3.57
C ASP A 132 22.77 -0.66 2.84
N GLY A 133 23.22 -0.44 1.60
CA GLY A 133 23.82 -1.48 0.74
C GLY A 133 22.81 -2.37 0.03
N GLY A 134 21.51 -2.20 0.27
CA GLY A 134 20.44 -2.87 -0.45
C GLY A 134 20.17 -4.31 -0.01
N GLU A 135 20.77 -4.78 1.09
CA GLU A 135 20.67 -6.15 1.60
C GLU A 135 19.47 -6.39 2.52
N THR A 136 18.81 -5.33 2.99
CA THR A 136 17.69 -5.45 3.94
C THR A 136 16.48 -6.08 3.27
N PRO A 137 15.96 -7.21 3.79
CA PRO A 137 14.72 -7.80 3.27
C PRO A 137 13.51 -6.92 3.55
N PHE A 138 12.59 -6.83 2.59
CA PHE A 138 11.31 -6.14 2.72
C PHE A 138 10.20 -6.86 1.94
N ALA A 139 8.97 -6.70 2.41
CA ALA A 139 7.76 -7.18 1.76
C ALA A 139 7.31 -6.18 0.68
N THR A 140 6.97 -6.72 -0.49
CA THR A 140 6.43 -5.94 -1.60
C THR A 140 5.41 -6.76 -2.38
N THR A 141 4.40 -6.12 -2.95
CA THR A 141 3.25 -6.82 -3.57
C THR A 141 2.83 -6.12 -4.84
N GLU A 142 2.57 -6.89 -5.89
CA GLU A 142 1.99 -6.40 -7.14
C GLU A 142 0.54 -5.95 -6.95
N ILE A 143 0.16 -4.90 -7.66
CA ILE A 143 -1.20 -4.35 -7.58
C ILE A 143 -2.28 -5.41 -7.88
N ASP A 144 -2.03 -6.33 -8.82
CA ASP A 144 -3.00 -7.39 -9.14
C ASP A 144 -3.13 -8.44 -8.03
N VAL A 145 -2.06 -8.71 -7.28
CA VAL A 145 -2.09 -9.57 -6.08
C VAL A 145 -2.86 -8.90 -4.95
N ILE A 146 -2.74 -7.58 -4.79
CA ILE A 146 -3.57 -6.80 -3.84
C ILE A 146 -5.05 -6.91 -4.23
N GLY A 147 -5.38 -6.77 -5.52
CA GLY A 147 -6.73 -6.99 -6.01
C GLY A 147 -7.26 -8.40 -5.70
N LYS A 148 -6.46 -9.44 -5.97
CA LYS A 148 -6.80 -10.84 -5.65
C LYS A 148 -6.97 -11.07 -4.15
N THR A 149 -6.19 -10.38 -3.31
CA THR A 149 -6.32 -10.39 -1.84
C THR A 149 -7.69 -9.91 -1.42
N LEU A 150 -8.13 -8.76 -1.93
CA LEU A 150 -9.44 -8.19 -1.62
C LEU A 150 -10.59 -9.11 -2.07
N VAL A 151 -10.48 -9.68 -3.27
CA VAL A 151 -11.46 -10.65 -3.77
C VAL A 151 -11.51 -11.88 -2.87
N ALA A 152 -10.37 -12.48 -2.51
CA ALA A 152 -10.31 -13.66 -1.65
C ALA A 152 -10.92 -13.40 -0.27
N LEU A 153 -10.62 -12.25 0.34
CA LEU A 153 -11.15 -11.85 1.65
C LEU A 153 -12.68 -11.74 1.67
N LEU A 154 -13.29 -11.31 0.56
CA LEU A 154 -14.74 -11.08 0.48
C LEU A 154 -15.54 -12.25 -0.12
N SER A 155 -14.91 -13.07 -0.97
CA SER A 155 -15.62 -14.15 -1.70
C SER A 155 -15.48 -15.54 -1.06
N ARG A 156 -14.46 -15.76 -0.22
CA ARG A 156 -14.24 -17.05 0.44
C ARG A 156 -14.72 -17.00 1.89
N GLY A 157 -15.64 -17.91 2.25
CA GLY A 157 -16.26 -17.91 3.57
C GLY A 157 -15.27 -18.09 4.73
N ASP A 158 -14.29 -18.99 4.58
CA ASP A 158 -13.24 -19.21 5.58
C ASP A 158 -12.35 -17.98 5.78
N ALA A 159 -11.90 -17.36 4.69
CA ALA A 159 -11.09 -16.14 4.71
C ALA A 159 -11.89 -14.96 5.27
N TYR A 160 -13.15 -14.79 4.85
CA TYR A 160 -14.04 -13.73 5.32
C TYR A 160 -14.22 -13.80 6.84
N GLN A 161 -14.49 -14.99 7.39
CA GLN A 161 -14.68 -15.17 8.82
C GLN A 161 -13.38 -14.96 9.61
N GLN A 162 -12.27 -15.55 9.16
CA GLN A 162 -10.99 -15.45 9.88
C GLN A 162 -10.41 -14.03 9.86
N SER A 163 -10.67 -13.26 8.80
CA SER A 163 -10.15 -11.89 8.63
C SER A 163 -10.98 -10.81 9.31
N ALA A 164 -12.02 -11.16 10.07
CA ALA A 164 -12.79 -10.19 10.82
C ALA A 164 -11.94 -9.55 11.94
N ASN A 165 -12.04 -8.22 12.06
CA ASN A 165 -11.47 -7.38 13.10
C ASN A 165 -9.97 -7.58 13.31
N THR A 166 -9.23 -7.71 12.21
CA THR A 166 -7.80 -7.98 12.27
C THR A 166 -7.03 -7.35 11.12
N TYR A 167 -5.70 -7.34 11.28
CA TYR A 167 -4.76 -7.03 10.21
C TYR A 167 -4.46 -8.28 9.39
N VAL A 168 -4.41 -8.09 8.07
CA VAL A 168 -4.08 -9.11 7.08
C VAL A 168 -2.83 -8.64 6.35
N HIS A 169 -1.73 -9.32 6.60
CA HIS A 169 -0.46 -9.06 5.95
C HIS A 169 -0.30 -9.98 4.73
N VAL A 170 0.04 -9.41 3.59
CA VAL A 170 0.32 -10.14 2.34
C VAL A 170 1.60 -9.60 1.70
N ALA A 171 2.30 -10.48 1.00
CA ALA A 171 3.46 -10.11 0.19
C ALA A 171 3.43 -10.91 -1.12
N GLY A 172 3.66 -10.25 -2.26
CA GLY A 172 4.03 -10.95 -3.49
C GLY A 172 5.43 -11.53 -3.37
N HIS A 173 6.34 -10.71 -2.84
CA HIS A 173 7.73 -11.05 -2.59
C HIS A 173 8.19 -10.55 -1.22
N VAL A 174 9.07 -11.32 -0.59
CA VAL A 174 9.99 -10.82 0.44
C VAL A 174 11.37 -10.86 -0.20
N THR A 175 11.95 -9.70 -0.46
CA THR A 175 13.16 -9.57 -1.28
C THR A 175 14.03 -8.40 -0.81
N THR A 176 15.14 -8.15 -1.49
CA THR A 176 16.11 -7.08 -1.23
C THR A 176 16.30 -6.21 -2.47
N GLN A 177 16.85 -5.00 -2.31
CA GLN A 177 17.17 -4.19 -3.48
C GLN A 177 18.23 -4.87 -4.36
N LEU A 178 19.18 -5.60 -3.77
CA LEU A 178 20.19 -6.34 -4.54
C LEU A 178 19.60 -7.46 -5.39
N GLU A 179 18.63 -8.21 -4.88
CA GLU A 179 17.95 -9.26 -5.66
C GLU A 179 17.15 -8.68 -6.83
N ILE A 180 16.44 -7.57 -6.60
CA ILE A 180 15.72 -6.86 -7.66
C ILE A 180 16.71 -6.33 -8.70
N TRP A 181 17.81 -5.72 -8.27
CA TRP A 181 18.85 -5.20 -9.17
C TRP A 181 19.42 -6.33 -10.04
N LYS A 182 19.82 -7.44 -9.43
CA LYS A 182 20.33 -8.60 -10.17
C LYS A 182 19.32 -9.07 -11.22
N THR A 183 18.05 -9.21 -10.83
CA THR A 183 16.99 -9.64 -11.75
C THR A 183 16.77 -8.64 -12.89
N LEU A 184 16.85 -7.33 -12.60
CA LEU A 184 16.79 -6.28 -13.64
C LEU A 184 17.91 -6.45 -14.69
N GLU A 185 19.15 -6.70 -14.26
CA GLU A 185 20.26 -6.92 -15.19
C GLU A 185 20.10 -8.20 -16.00
N GLU A 186 19.58 -9.27 -15.40
CA GLU A 186 19.29 -10.54 -16.07
C GLU A 186 18.18 -10.40 -17.13
N VAL A 187 17.09 -9.68 -16.79
CA VAL A 187 15.95 -9.45 -17.71
C VAL A 187 16.35 -8.58 -18.89
N THR A 188 17.11 -7.52 -18.64
CA THR A 188 17.47 -6.51 -19.64
C THR A 188 18.69 -6.89 -20.45
N GLY A 189 19.61 -7.69 -19.88
CA GLY A 189 20.95 -7.87 -20.42
C GLY A 189 21.83 -6.62 -20.27
N GLU A 190 21.39 -5.62 -19.49
CA GLU A 190 22.05 -4.33 -19.33
C GLU A 190 22.59 -4.16 -17.92
N LYS A 191 23.69 -3.41 -17.79
CA LYS A 191 24.25 -3.04 -16.49
C LYS A 191 23.62 -1.75 -15.98
N PHE A 192 23.36 -1.72 -14.68
CA PHE A 192 22.93 -0.52 -13.98
C PHE A 192 24.06 0.00 -13.10
N GLU A 193 24.16 1.32 -13.00
CA GLU A 193 25.18 1.99 -12.19
C GLU A 193 24.60 2.38 -10.82
N VAL A 194 25.31 2.03 -9.74
CA VAL A 194 25.03 2.58 -8.42
C VAL A 194 25.46 4.04 -8.39
N TYR A 195 24.50 4.96 -8.29
CA TYR A 195 24.79 6.40 -8.29
C TYR A 195 24.68 7.02 -6.89
N THR A 196 24.06 6.33 -5.95
CA THR A 196 23.89 6.82 -4.57
C THR A 196 23.72 5.65 -3.62
N GLU A 197 24.49 5.69 -2.52
CA GLU A 197 24.23 4.91 -1.32
C GLU A 197 23.66 5.83 -0.25
N VAL A 198 22.60 5.37 0.42
CA VAL A 198 21.91 6.12 1.47
C VAL A 198 22.03 5.33 2.76
N ASP A 199 22.57 5.95 3.81
CA ASP A 199 22.46 5.43 5.18
C ASP A 199 21.06 5.77 5.70
N ALA A 200 20.21 4.75 5.88
CA ALA A 200 18.79 4.96 6.17
C ALA A 200 18.57 5.67 7.50
N THR A 201 19.39 5.36 8.51
CA THR A 201 19.29 5.93 9.86
C THR A 201 19.60 7.44 9.86
N SER A 202 20.71 7.87 9.24
CA SER A 202 21.06 9.29 9.15
C SER A 202 20.09 10.07 8.25
N HIS A 203 19.65 9.47 7.15
CA HIS A 203 18.63 10.07 6.28
C HIS A 203 17.29 10.26 7.00
N GLY A 204 16.85 9.25 7.76
CA GLY A 204 15.64 9.33 8.57
C GLY A 204 15.71 10.41 9.64
N LYS A 205 16.86 10.57 10.31
CA LYS A 205 17.07 11.68 11.27
C LYS A 205 16.96 13.04 10.60
N ARG A 206 17.60 13.20 9.44
CA ARG A 206 17.53 14.45 8.66
C ARG A 206 16.08 14.78 8.27
N VAL A 207 15.35 13.83 7.68
CA VAL A 207 13.97 14.06 7.25
C VAL A 207 13.03 14.36 8.43
N LYS A 208 13.23 13.72 9.58
CA LYS A 208 12.46 14.05 10.79
C LYS A 208 12.73 15.48 11.28
N GLN A 209 13.96 15.94 11.17
CA GLN A 209 14.31 17.33 11.51
C GLN A 209 13.66 18.31 10.53
N GLU A 210 13.73 18.04 9.22
CA GLU A 210 13.06 18.84 8.17
C GLU A 210 11.55 18.98 8.47
N ILE A 211 10.88 17.88 8.81
CA ILE A 211 9.45 17.91 9.20
C ILE A 211 9.22 18.76 10.45
N ALA A 212 10.09 18.66 11.46
CA ALA A 212 9.99 19.47 12.69
C ALA A 212 10.15 20.97 12.40
N ASP A 213 10.94 21.31 11.37
CA ASP A 213 11.14 22.68 10.89
C ASP A 213 10.05 23.14 9.89
N GLY A 214 9.06 22.27 9.61
CA GLY A 214 7.93 22.56 8.72
C GLY A 214 8.17 22.25 7.24
N GLU A 215 9.27 21.57 6.91
CA GLU A 215 9.66 21.21 5.54
C GLU A 215 9.20 19.77 5.22
N TRP A 216 8.17 19.64 4.38
CA TRP A 216 7.52 18.35 4.12
C TRP A 216 7.95 17.66 2.81
N ALA A 217 8.82 18.29 2.02
CA ALA A 217 9.18 17.83 0.67
C ALA A 217 9.72 16.39 0.63
N ASN A 218 10.46 15.98 1.67
CA ASN A 218 11.06 14.65 1.76
C ASN A 218 10.29 13.70 2.69
N ALA A 219 9.12 14.07 3.21
CA ALA A 219 8.44 13.29 4.25
C ALA A 219 8.21 11.82 3.84
N LEU A 220 7.85 11.58 2.57
CA LEU A 220 7.64 10.23 2.04
C LEU A 220 8.90 9.33 2.06
N ASP A 221 10.10 9.90 2.20
CA ASP A 221 11.32 9.09 2.37
C ASP A 221 11.34 8.33 3.70
N LEU A 222 10.57 8.73 4.71
CA LEU A 222 10.43 7.95 5.94
C LEU A 222 9.82 6.57 5.69
N LEU A 223 8.99 6.41 4.65
CA LEU A 223 8.52 5.09 4.21
C LEU A 223 9.67 4.24 3.64
N LYS A 224 10.60 4.85 2.90
CA LYS A 224 11.80 4.16 2.39
C LYS A 224 12.73 3.76 3.54
N VAL A 225 12.90 4.64 4.54
CA VAL A 225 13.66 4.33 5.76
C VAL A 225 13.06 3.11 6.46
N VAL A 226 11.76 3.10 6.75
CA VAL A 226 11.10 1.94 7.38
C VAL A 226 11.24 0.66 6.54
N THR A 227 11.23 0.79 5.22
CA THR A 227 11.30 -0.35 4.30
C THR A 227 12.72 -0.93 4.24
N PHE A 228 13.76 -0.09 4.17
CA PHE A 228 15.11 -0.51 3.82
C PHE A 228 16.14 -0.43 4.96
N ASP A 229 15.82 0.17 6.11
CA ASP A 229 16.76 0.33 7.22
C ASP A 229 17.22 -1.03 7.77
N LYS A 230 18.53 -1.30 7.67
CA LYS A 230 19.14 -2.58 8.06
C LYS A 230 19.14 -2.85 9.55
N ASN A 231 19.00 -1.80 10.36
CA ASN A 231 19.07 -1.88 11.81
C ASN A 231 17.69 -2.20 12.39
N GLN A 232 16.65 -1.55 11.88
CA GLN A 232 15.28 -1.71 12.38
C GLN A 232 14.54 -2.88 11.71
N LYS A 233 14.80 -3.15 10.42
CA LYS A 233 14.21 -4.27 9.66
C LYS A 233 12.68 -4.33 9.72
N LEU A 234 12.03 -3.16 9.68
CA LEU A 234 10.58 -3.01 9.78
C LEU A 234 9.85 -3.23 8.45
N GLY A 235 10.59 -3.49 7.36
CA GLY A 235 10.04 -3.72 6.03
C GLY A 235 9.35 -5.08 5.84
N ILE A 236 9.45 -6.01 6.80
CA ILE A 236 8.83 -7.34 6.74
C ILE A 236 7.69 -7.48 7.75
N PHE A 237 6.76 -8.39 7.45
CA PHE A 237 5.63 -8.67 8.33
C PHE A 237 5.85 -9.94 9.16
N PRO A 238 5.24 -10.04 10.36
CA PRO A 238 5.45 -11.18 11.25
C PRO A 238 4.85 -12.49 10.72
N LYS A 239 3.77 -12.42 9.92
CA LYS A 239 3.09 -13.58 9.35
C LYS A 239 2.34 -13.18 8.09
N TYR A 240 2.40 -14.00 7.04
CA TYR A 240 1.69 -13.75 5.79
C TYR A 240 0.42 -14.62 5.67
N TRP A 241 -0.65 -14.03 5.14
CA TRP A 241 -1.95 -14.68 4.91
C TRP A 241 -2.04 -15.37 3.54
N ASN A 242 -0.99 -15.29 2.73
CA ASN A 242 -0.97 -15.77 1.34
C ASN A 242 -1.53 -17.19 1.16
N ASP A 243 -1.10 -18.15 1.96
CA ASP A 243 -1.54 -19.55 1.84
C ASP A 243 -3.02 -19.71 2.22
N LEU A 244 -3.45 -19.07 3.32
CA LEU A 244 -4.86 -19.07 3.73
C LEU A 244 -5.74 -18.48 2.63
N LEU A 245 -5.29 -17.38 2.00
CA LEU A 245 -6.01 -16.69 0.93
C LEU A 245 -5.85 -17.37 -0.44
N GLY A 246 -4.99 -18.37 -0.57
CA GLY A 246 -4.72 -19.05 -1.85
C GLY A 246 -4.16 -18.10 -2.90
N LEU A 247 -3.35 -17.13 -2.48
CA LEU A 247 -2.79 -16.13 -3.39
C LEU A 247 -1.75 -16.76 -4.32
N PRO A 248 -1.66 -16.30 -5.57
CA PRO A 248 -0.57 -16.71 -6.44
C PRO A 248 0.76 -16.27 -5.85
N LYS A 249 1.82 -16.99 -6.22
CA LYS A 249 3.21 -16.55 -6.04
C LYS A 249 3.64 -15.92 -7.37
N PRO A 250 3.75 -14.58 -7.44
CA PRO A 250 4.19 -13.90 -8.65
C PRO A 250 5.61 -14.30 -9.01
N ASP A 251 5.93 -14.22 -10.29
CA ASP A 251 7.28 -14.39 -10.80
C ASP A 251 7.91 -13.00 -10.96
N MET A 252 9.00 -12.75 -10.23
CA MET A 252 9.64 -11.44 -10.18
C MET A 252 10.22 -11.04 -11.54
N GLU A 253 10.82 -11.98 -12.26
CA GLU A 253 11.42 -11.77 -13.59
C GLU A 253 10.33 -11.32 -14.57
N GLN A 254 9.20 -12.06 -14.57
CA GLN A 254 8.06 -11.76 -15.40
C GLN A 254 7.44 -10.39 -15.05
N THR A 255 7.26 -10.09 -13.76
CA THR A 255 6.75 -8.77 -13.33
C THR A 255 7.67 -7.64 -13.80
N ILE A 256 8.99 -7.78 -13.62
CA ILE A 256 9.98 -6.79 -14.07
C ILE A 256 9.91 -6.61 -15.59
N ARG A 257 9.87 -7.71 -16.36
CA ARG A 257 9.76 -7.68 -17.82
C ARG A 257 8.51 -6.93 -18.28
N GLU A 258 7.36 -7.19 -17.66
CA GLU A 258 6.11 -6.52 -17.98
C GLU A 258 6.11 -5.02 -17.64
N VAL A 259 6.80 -4.62 -16.57
CA VAL A 259 6.99 -3.19 -16.22
C VAL A 259 7.83 -2.49 -17.30
N ILE A 260 8.97 -3.07 -17.67
CA ILE A 260 9.88 -2.51 -18.68
C ILE A 260 9.21 -2.41 -20.06
N GLU A 261 8.46 -3.45 -20.45
CA GLU A 261 7.74 -3.49 -21.73
C GLU A 261 6.46 -2.62 -21.73
N GLY A 262 6.13 -1.96 -20.62
CA GLY A 262 4.93 -1.12 -20.50
C GLY A 262 3.61 -1.92 -20.56
N LYS A 263 3.65 -3.22 -20.27
CA LYS A 263 2.47 -4.10 -20.25
C LYS A 263 1.62 -3.89 -18.99
N ARG A 264 2.23 -3.40 -17.90
CA ARG A 264 1.49 -3.00 -16.69
C ARG A 264 1.02 -1.55 -16.81
N LYS A 265 -0.29 -1.35 -16.68
CA LYS A 265 -0.91 -0.02 -16.78
C LYS A 265 -1.05 0.58 -15.39
N PHE A 266 -0.37 1.70 -15.16
CA PHE A 266 -0.55 2.50 -13.95
C PHE A 266 -1.34 3.76 -14.30
N ILE A 267 -2.37 4.07 -13.50
CA ILE A 267 -3.09 5.33 -13.64
C ILE A 267 -2.30 6.39 -12.89
N VAL A 268 -1.80 7.38 -13.61
CA VAL A 268 -1.17 8.56 -13.01
C VAL A 268 -2.29 9.56 -12.75
N SER A 269 -2.60 9.80 -11.48
CA SER A 269 -3.35 10.99 -11.10
C SER A 269 -2.35 12.14 -11.03
N GLU A 270 -2.64 13.27 -11.69
CA GLU A 270 -1.77 14.46 -11.75
C GLU A 270 -1.59 15.18 -10.40
N SER A 271 -2.07 14.59 -9.30
CA SER A 271 -1.95 15.13 -7.95
C SER A 271 -1.36 14.09 -7.00
N TYR A 272 -0.03 14.16 -6.84
CA TYR A 272 0.71 13.67 -5.68
C TYR A 272 1.63 14.78 -5.21
#